data_AF-A0A955Z817-F1
#
_entry.id   AF-A0A955Z817-F1
#
_cell.length_a   1.000
_cell.length_b   1.000
_cell.length_c   1.000
_cell.angle_alpha   90.00
_cell.angle_beta   90.00
_cell.angle_gamma   90.00
#
_symmetry.space_group_name_H-M   'P 1'
#
loop_
_entity.id
_entity.type
_entity.pdbx_description
1 polymer ?
#
loop_
_entity_poly.entity_id
_entity_poly.type
_entity_poly.pdbx_seq_one_letter_code
_entity_poly.pdbx_strand_id
1 'polypeptide(L)'
;MNNSSLVVVLMTTGIVGCASAAEEPSPRATKTTGATATTEPAEDRPSDAPCVPEGTKANDKGVGAYCDGQTRCPSGSICTGDFGASKGAQFCTFACSSDAECGAGATCFKEARGSGCVPVACQK
;
A
#
# COMPACT_ATOMS: atom_id res chain seq x y z
N MET A 1 -13.32 70.84 0.27
CA MET A 1 -14.46 69.92 0.50
C MET A 1 -13.91 68.53 0.31
N ASN A 2 -13.77 67.85 1.43
CA ASN A 2 -12.93 66.68 1.63
C ASN A 2 -13.83 65.45 1.51
N ASN A 3 -13.48 64.52 0.63
CA ASN A 3 -14.24 63.29 0.47
C ASN A 3 -13.26 62.12 0.63
N SER A 4 -12.83 61.90 1.88
CA SER A 4 -12.12 60.68 2.28
C SER A 4 -13.08 59.50 2.22
N SER A 5 -12.95 58.68 1.19
CA SER A 5 -13.62 57.38 1.12
C SER A 5 -12.94 56.41 2.07
N LEU A 6 -13.61 56.10 3.17
CA LEU A 6 -13.26 55.08 4.14
C LEU A 6 -13.52 53.69 3.52
N VAL A 7 -12.45 52.95 3.22
CA VAL A 7 -12.55 51.53 2.83
C VAL A 7 -12.54 50.70 4.11
N VAL A 8 -13.69 50.13 4.47
CA VAL A 8 -13.82 49.17 5.58
C VAL A 8 -13.37 47.80 5.07
N VAL A 9 -12.15 47.40 5.43
CA VAL A 9 -11.65 46.04 5.21
C VAL A 9 -12.23 45.14 6.30
N LEU A 10 -13.28 44.38 5.97
CA LEU A 10 -13.73 43.27 6.81
C LEU A 10 -12.67 42.16 6.77
N MET A 11 -11.92 42.01 7.87
CA MET A 11 -11.09 40.83 8.10
C MET A 11 -11.98 39.70 8.61
N THR A 12 -12.31 38.74 7.75
CA THR A 12 -12.94 37.48 8.14
C THR A 12 -11.88 36.52 8.67
N THR A 13 -11.87 36.34 9.99
CA THR A 13 -11.12 35.30 10.69
C THR A 13 -11.73 33.92 10.38
N GLY A 14 -11.02 33.12 9.60
CA GLY A 14 -11.36 31.71 9.38
C GLY A 14 -10.94 30.87 10.58
N ILE A 15 -11.91 30.31 11.30
CA ILE A 15 -11.72 29.42 12.45
C ILE A 15 -11.51 27.99 11.92
N VAL A 16 -10.36 27.38 12.23
CA VAL A 16 -10.08 25.96 12.00
C VAL A 16 -10.91 25.14 13.00
N GLY A 17 -11.86 24.36 12.49
CA GLY A 17 -12.63 23.39 13.27
C GLY A 17 -12.02 21.99 13.16
N CYS A 18 -11.45 21.49 14.26
CA CYS A 18 -11.27 20.05 14.49
C CYS A 18 -12.58 19.46 15.03
N ALA A 19 -13.13 18.44 14.37
CA ALA A 19 -14.16 17.59 14.95
C ALA A 19 -13.74 16.13 14.79
N SER A 20 -13.59 15.44 15.92
CA SER A 20 -13.38 14.01 16.04
C SER A 20 -14.66 13.33 16.55
N ALA A 21 -14.80 12.06 16.16
CA ALA A 21 -15.64 11.00 16.70
C ALA A 21 -17.15 11.00 16.40
N ALA A 22 -17.55 10.00 15.62
CA ALA A 22 -18.79 9.22 15.82
C ALA A 22 -18.64 7.82 15.16
N GLU A 23 -18.52 6.79 16.01
CA GLU A 23 -19.07 5.43 15.75
C GLU A 23 -20.61 5.55 15.78
N GLU A 24 -21.51 4.75 15.18
CA GLU A 24 -21.71 3.33 14.79
C GLU A 24 -22.82 3.31 13.69
N PRO A 25 -23.52 2.21 13.31
CA PRO A 25 -23.13 0.85 12.92
C PRO A 25 -23.62 0.47 11.49
N SER A 26 -23.23 -0.73 11.05
CA SER A 26 -23.65 -1.51 9.86
C SER A 26 -25.09 -1.28 9.35
N PRO A 27 -25.32 -1.32 8.02
CA PRO A 27 -25.75 -2.60 7.46
C PRO A 27 -25.26 -2.89 6.02
N ARG A 28 -25.44 -4.17 5.67
CA ARG A 28 -25.82 -4.69 4.35
C ARG A 28 -24.74 -5.49 3.63
N ALA A 29 -24.80 -6.78 3.91
CA ALA A 29 -24.35 -7.86 3.05
C ALA A 29 -24.78 -7.60 1.59
N THR A 30 -23.79 -7.42 0.72
CA THR A 30 -23.95 -7.62 -0.72
C THR A 30 -23.14 -8.84 -1.09
N LYS A 31 -23.87 -9.93 -1.32
CA LYS A 31 -23.37 -11.17 -1.90
C LYS A 31 -23.04 -10.89 -3.37
N THR A 32 -21.76 -10.72 -3.68
CA THR A 32 -21.25 -10.78 -5.05
C THR A 32 -20.49 -12.08 -5.24
N THR A 33 -21.12 -12.95 -6.00
CA THR A 33 -20.62 -14.23 -6.49
C THR A 33 -19.45 -13.99 -7.46
N GLY A 34 -18.38 -14.78 -7.33
CA GLY A 34 -17.52 -15.13 -8.46
C GLY A 34 -16.14 -14.49 -8.50
N ALA A 35 -15.25 -14.94 -7.62
CA ALA A 35 -13.86 -15.18 -8.02
C ALA A 35 -13.48 -16.53 -7.42
N THR A 36 -13.33 -17.53 -8.27
CA THR A 36 -12.75 -18.83 -7.92
C THR A 36 -11.34 -18.56 -7.41
N ALA A 37 -11.20 -18.44 -6.09
CA ALA A 37 -9.95 -18.71 -5.44
C ALA A 37 -9.71 -20.21 -5.67
N THR A 38 -8.92 -20.53 -6.68
CA THR A 38 -8.27 -21.83 -6.75
C THR A 38 -7.40 -21.86 -5.49
N THR A 39 -7.94 -22.43 -4.41
CA THR A 39 -7.14 -22.96 -3.32
C THR A 39 -6.42 -24.16 -3.93
N GLU A 40 -5.36 -23.87 -4.69
CA GLU A 40 -4.37 -24.88 -4.98
C GLU A 40 -3.81 -25.33 -3.63
N PRO A 41 -3.71 -26.65 -3.38
CA PRO A 41 -3.00 -27.14 -2.22
C PRO A 41 -1.63 -26.46 -2.18
N ALA A 42 -1.15 -26.09 -0.99
CA ALA A 42 0.22 -25.67 -0.80
C ALA A 42 1.13 -26.86 -1.16
N GLU A 43 1.39 -27.04 -2.45
CA GLU A 43 2.43 -27.93 -2.92
C GLU A 43 3.75 -27.35 -2.43
N ASP A 44 4.57 -28.28 -1.96
CA ASP A 44 5.94 -28.15 -1.48
C ASP A 44 6.77 -27.30 -2.47
N ARG A 45 6.64 -25.97 -2.39
CA ARG A 45 7.47 -25.07 -3.21
C ARG A 45 8.90 -25.30 -2.73
N PRO A 46 9.84 -25.67 -3.63
CA PRO A 46 11.24 -25.72 -3.29
C PRO A 46 11.60 -24.43 -2.56
N SER A 47 12.27 -24.55 -1.41
CA SER A 47 12.57 -23.40 -0.54
C SER A 47 13.35 -22.28 -1.26
N ASP A 48 13.90 -22.59 -2.44
CA ASP A 48 14.69 -21.72 -3.31
C ASP A 48 13.90 -21.07 -4.46
N ALA A 49 12.62 -21.43 -4.67
CA ALA A 49 11.83 -20.81 -5.72
C ALA A 49 11.52 -19.34 -5.38
N PRO A 50 11.69 -18.39 -6.33
CA PRO A 50 11.42 -16.98 -6.09
C PRO A 50 9.95 -16.77 -5.74
N CYS A 51 9.68 -16.04 -4.65
CA CYS A 51 8.32 -15.74 -4.24
C CYS A 51 7.60 -14.77 -5.22
N VAL A 52 8.37 -13.98 -5.99
CA VAL A 52 7.87 -13.06 -7.03
C VAL A 52 8.54 -13.34 -8.38
N PRO A 53 8.02 -14.28 -9.19
CA PRO A 53 8.58 -14.60 -10.51
C PRO A 53 8.70 -13.37 -11.42
N GLU A 54 9.62 -13.42 -12.39
CA GLU A 54 9.79 -12.33 -13.36
C GLU A 54 8.48 -12.03 -14.10
N GLY A 55 8.19 -10.73 -14.28
CA GLY A 55 6.96 -10.28 -14.92
C GLY A 55 5.71 -10.27 -14.02
N THR A 56 5.82 -10.67 -12.74
CA THR A 56 4.73 -10.51 -11.78
C THR A 56 4.27 -9.06 -11.73
N LYS A 57 2.97 -8.84 -11.87
CA LYS A 57 2.34 -7.50 -11.80
C LYS A 57 2.08 -7.12 -10.35
N ALA A 58 2.16 -5.82 -10.07
CA ALA A 58 1.75 -5.28 -8.78
C ALA A 58 0.24 -5.40 -8.57
N ASN A 59 -0.17 -5.43 -7.31
CA ASN A 59 -1.56 -5.20 -6.92
C ASN A 59 -1.98 -3.73 -7.16
N ASP A 60 -3.23 -3.40 -6.83
CA ASP A 60 -3.80 -2.05 -7.05
C ASP A 60 -3.10 -0.92 -6.26
N LYS A 61 -2.21 -1.26 -5.33
CA LYS A 61 -1.40 -0.32 -4.55
C LYS A 61 0.05 -0.23 -5.03
N GLY A 62 0.45 -1.00 -6.05
CA GLY A 62 1.82 -1.01 -6.54
C GLY A 62 2.74 -2.03 -5.85
N VAL A 63 2.21 -2.87 -4.94
CA VAL A 63 2.98 -3.85 -4.18
C VAL A 63 3.13 -5.17 -4.94
N GLY A 64 4.31 -5.77 -4.85
CA GLY A 64 4.55 -7.15 -5.30
C GLY A 64 4.89 -7.32 -6.78
N ALA A 65 5.03 -6.22 -7.52
CA ALA A 65 5.58 -6.30 -8.87
C ALA A 65 7.03 -6.80 -8.82
N TYR A 66 7.42 -7.64 -9.77
CA TYR A 66 8.83 -8.00 -9.96
C TYR A 66 9.66 -6.75 -10.30
N CYS A 67 10.85 -6.67 -9.73
CA CYS A 67 11.84 -5.67 -10.09
C CYS A 67 13.25 -6.26 -9.98
N ASP A 68 14.19 -5.75 -10.77
CA ASP A 68 15.56 -6.26 -10.87
C ASP A 68 16.60 -5.12 -10.80
N GLY A 69 16.19 -3.97 -10.26
CA GLY A 69 16.97 -2.73 -10.23
C GLY A 69 17.00 -1.96 -11.55
N GLN A 70 16.68 -2.58 -12.69
CA GLN A 70 16.51 -1.91 -13.99
C GLN A 70 15.04 -1.58 -14.25
N THR A 71 14.16 -2.53 -13.92
CA THR A 71 12.71 -2.38 -13.97
C THR A 71 12.27 -1.41 -12.89
N ARG A 72 11.59 -0.33 -13.29
CA ARG A 72 11.15 0.69 -12.36
C ARG A 72 9.86 0.29 -11.64
N CYS A 73 9.92 0.31 -10.32
CA CYS A 73 8.73 0.31 -9.50
C CYS A 73 7.87 1.55 -9.76
N PRO A 74 6.56 1.49 -9.47
CA PRO A 74 5.71 2.67 -9.45
C PRO A 74 6.30 3.78 -8.58
N SER A 75 6.00 5.04 -8.93
CA SER A 75 6.49 6.21 -8.17
C SER A 75 6.13 6.09 -6.69
N GLY A 76 7.12 6.30 -5.81
CA GLY A 76 6.95 6.18 -4.36
C GLY A 76 7.14 4.75 -3.82
N SER A 77 7.40 3.78 -4.68
CA SER A 77 7.81 2.43 -4.29
C SER A 77 9.31 2.21 -4.48
N ILE A 78 9.86 1.25 -3.74
CA ILE A 78 11.25 0.81 -3.78
C ILE A 78 11.31 -0.65 -4.19
N CYS A 79 12.37 -1.02 -4.91
CA CYS A 79 12.67 -2.42 -5.21
C CYS A 79 13.44 -3.01 -4.03
N THR A 80 12.85 -3.99 -3.33
CA THR A 80 13.46 -4.65 -2.17
C THR A 80 13.58 -6.16 -2.37
N GLY A 81 14.47 -6.80 -1.63
CA GLY A 81 14.59 -8.26 -1.53
C GLY A 81 15.62 -8.63 -0.48
N ASP A 82 15.66 -9.90 -0.08
CA ASP A 82 16.62 -10.38 0.91
C ASP A 82 18.08 -10.25 0.43
N PHE A 83 19.00 -10.07 1.38
CA PHE A 83 20.43 -10.07 1.08
C PHE A 83 20.88 -11.44 0.56
N GLY A 84 21.50 -11.45 -0.62
CA GLY A 84 21.94 -12.69 -1.27
C GLY A 84 20.81 -13.48 -1.93
N ALA A 85 19.61 -12.91 -2.05
CA ALA A 85 18.50 -13.58 -2.69
C ALA A 85 18.77 -13.84 -4.18
N SER A 86 18.27 -14.98 -4.65
CA SER A 86 18.27 -15.34 -6.07
C SER A 86 17.57 -14.26 -6.92
N LYS A 87 17.98 -14.12 -8.18
CA LYS A 87 17.22 -13.31 -9.14
C LYS A 87 15.75 -13.76 -9.15
N GLY A 88 14.81 -12.81 -9.16
CA GLY A 88 13.38 -13.11 -8.97
C GLY A 88 12.88 -13.02 -7.53
N ALA A 89 13.74 -12.82 -6.53
CA ALA A 89 13.27 -12.64 -5.15
C ALA A 89 12.91 -11.18 -4.82
N GLN A 90 13.19 -10.25 -5.74
CA GLN A 90 13.01 -8.83 -5.54
C GLN A 90 11.64 -8.36 -6.00
N PHE A 91 11.04 -7.44 -5.24
CA PHE A 91 9.71 -6.92 -5.51
C PHE A 91 9.55 -5.45 -5.11
N CYS A 92 8.59 -4.79 -5.74
CA CYS A 92 8.22 -3.42 -5.42
C CYS A 92 7.42 -3.36 -4.11
N THR A 93 7.85 -2.49 -3.22
CA THR A 93 7.22 -2.24 -1.91
C THR A 93 7.25 -0.76 -1.57
N PHE A 94 6.58 -0.37 -0.49
CA PHE A 94 6.71 0.94 0.14
C PHE A 94 6.52 0.80 1.65
N ALA A 95 6.93 1.82 2.41
CA ALA A 95 6.77 1.84 3.86
C ALA A 95 5.29 1.92 4.25
N CYS A 96 4.91 1.18 5.28
CA CYS A 96 3.52 1.07 5.72
C CYS A 96 3.41 1.16 7.25
N SER A 97 2.25 1.56 7.75
CA SER A 97 1.93 1.52 9.19
C SER A 97 0.94 0.39 9.53
N SER A 98 0.19 -0.10 8.54
CA SER A 98 -0.87 -1.09 8.68
C SER A 98 -1.08 -1.91 7.40
N ASP A 99 -1.65 -3.11 7.52
CA ASP A 99 -1.90 -4.02 6.38
C ASP A 99 -2.84 -3.40 5.33
N ALA A 100 -3.77 -2.55 5.76
CA ALA A 100 -4.73 -1.89 4.88
C ALA A 100 -4.06 -1.01 3.81
N GLU A 101 -2.87 -0.48 4.09
CA GLU A 101 -2.12 0.34 3.14
C GLU A 101 -1.55 -0.49 1.98
N CYS A 102 -1.26 -1.76 2.23
CA CYS A 102 -0.57 -2.64 1.28
C CYS A 102 -1.48 -3.21 0.20
N GLY A 103 -2.80 -3.16 0.41
CA GLY A 103 -3.78 -3.72 -0.52
C GLY A 103 -3.83 -5.25 -0.50
N ALA A 104 -4.65 -5.82 -1.39
CA ALA A 104 -4.88 -7.25 -1.42
C ALA A 104 -3.59 -8.05 -1.71
N GLY A 105 -3.45 -9.21 -1.05
CA GLY A 105 -2.32 -10.12 -1.27
C GLY A 105 -0.99 -9.67 -0.65
N ALA A 106 -0.99 -8.64 0.19
CA ALA A 106 0.19 -8.18 0.91
C ALA A 106 -0.17 -7.77 2.35
N THR A 107 0.81 -7.83 3.25
CA THR A 107 0.68 -7.32 4.62
C THR A 107 1.81 -6.36 4.94
N CYS A 108 1.61 -5.53 5.96
CA CYS A 108 2.61 -4.63 6.45
C CYS A 108 3.54 -5.37 7.42
N PHE A 109 4.65 -5.87 6.88
CA PHE A 109 5.65 -6.56 7.68
C PHE A 109 6.49 -5.53 8.46
N LYS A 110 6.66 -5.76 9.77
CA LYS A 110 7.34 -4.82 10.67
C LYS A 110 8.52 -5.50 11.35
N GLU A 111 9.69 -4.91 11.19
CA GLU A 111 10.92 -5.32 11.86
C GLU A 111 11.54 -4.16 12.64
N ALA A 112 12.55 -4.44 13.46
CA ALA A 112 13.28 -3.42 14.21
C ALA A 112 13.92 -2.33 13.31
N ARG A 113 14.17 -2.66 12.03
CA ARG A 113 14.79 -1.76 11.05
C ARG A 113 13.79 -0.96 10.22
N GLY A 114 12.49 -1.22 10.37
CA GLY A 114 11.44 -0.51 9.63
C GLY A 114 10.27 -1.43 9.26
N SER A 115 9.38 -0.90 8.43
CA SER A 115 8.19 -1.59 7.97
C SER A 115 8.02 -1.44 6.45
N GLY A 116 7.46 -2.47 5.82
CA GLY A 116 7.22 -2.47 4.39
C GLY A 116 6.12 -3.45 3.98
N CYS A 117 5.48 -3.18 2.86
CA CYS A 117 4.47 -4.07 2.31
C CYS A 117 5.11 -5.30 1.65
N VAL A 118 4.84 -6.48 2.20
CA VAL A 118 5.41 -7.75 1.70
C VAL A 118 4.28 -8.62 1.15
N PRO A 119 4.39 -9.13 -0.09
CA PRO A 119 3.43 -10.10 -0.62
C PRO A 119 3.30 -11.30 0.33
N VAL A 120 2.08 -11.79 0.56
CA VAL A 120 1.86 -12.93 1.46
C VAL A 120 2.62 -14.19 1.03
N ALA A 121 2.84 -14.34 -0.28
CA ALA A 121 3.64 -15.44 -0.85
C ALA A 121 5.15 -15.36 -0.52
N CYS A 122 5.63 -14.20 -0.05
CA CYS A 122 7.03 -13.95 0.30
C CYS A 122 7.30 -13.99 1.80
N GLN A 123 6.26 -14.16 2.63
CA GLN A 123 6.41 -14.26 4.08
C GLN A 123 6.74 -15.72 4.41
N LYS A 124 7.95 -15.95 4.91
CA LYS A 124 8.42 -17.25 5.39
C LYS A 124 8.40 -17.30 6.92
#